data_AF-A0A3P7IW14-F1
#
_entry.id   AF-A0A3P7IW14-F1
#
_cell.length_a   1.000
_cell.length_b   1.000
_cell.length_c   1.000
_cell.angle_alpha   90.00
_cell.angle_beta   90.00
_cell.angle_gamma   90.00
#
_symmetry.space_group_name_H-M   'P 1'
#
loop_
_entity.id
_entity.type
_entity.pdbx_description
1 polymer ?
#
loop_
_entity_poly.entity_id
_entity_poly.type
_entity_poly.pdbx_seq_one_letter_code
_entity_poly.pdbx_strand_id
1 'polypeptide(L)'
;MVIWESKVLAEYLDEVFPLSSVLPRDPFEKAKQKVLAERLSPMMNVLFDLFSSTTPATQRKTDEKLHSVLRGAEALLTDSFYGGRQPGFADYMLWPFLERLELITLNPYTQFR
;
A
#
# COMPACT_ATOMS: atom_id res chain seq x y z
N MET A 1 -14.16 -24.42 -4.32
CA MET A 1 -13.09 -23.82 -3.51
C MET A 1 -13.38 -22.34 -3.40
N VAL A 2 -13.26 -21.74 -2.22
CA VAL A 2 -13.45 -20.29 -2.01
C VAL A 2 -12.07 -19.66 -1.91
N ILE A 3 -11.86 -18.52 -2.59
CA ILE A 3 -10.62 -17.73 -2.50
C ILE A 3 -10.90 -16.53 -1.58
N TRP A 4 -10.15 -16.38 -0.49
CA TRP A 4 -10.35 -15.30 0.50
C TRP A 4 -9.13 -14.38 0.68
N GLU A 5 -7.94 -14.82 0.30
CA GLU A 5 -6.74 -13.98 0.36
C GLU A 5 -6.83 -12.86 -0.69
N SER A 6 -6.78 -11.60 -0.24
CA SER A 6 -7.02 -10.43 -1.10
C SER A 6 -6.07 -10.36 -2.30
N LYS A 7 -4.78 -10.63 -2.08
CA LYS A 7 -3.76 -10.67 -3.14
C LYS A 7 -4.06 -11.78 -4.16
N VAL A 8 -4.39 -12.97 -3.68
CA VAL A 8 -4.70 -14.12 -4.55
C VAL A 8 -5.99 -13.89 -5.33
N LEU A 9 -7.00 -13.30 -4.69
CA LEU A 9 -8.26 -12.95 -5.34
C LEU A 9 -8.04 -11.88 -6.43
N ALA A 10 -7.25 -10.85 -6.16
CA ALA A 10 -6.94 -9.80 -7.13
C ALA A 10 -6.21 -10.38 -8.36
N GLU A 11 -5.24 -11.28 -8.15
CA GLU A 11 -4.56 -11.98 -9.25
C GLU A 11 -5.50 -12.87 -10.05
N TYR A 12 -6.37 -13.62 -9.36
CA TYR A 12 -7.36 -14.46 -10.02
C TYR A 12 -8.33 -13.65 -10.89
N LEU A 13 -8.82 -12.51 -10.38
CA LEU A 13 -9.69 -11.63 -11.15
C LEU A 13 -8.97 -11.03 -12.36
N ASP A 14 -7.70 -10.67 -12.23
CA ASP A 14 -6.89 -10.15 -13.33
C ASP A 14 -6.74 -11.18 -14.46
N GLU A 15 -6.56 -12.45 -14.11
CA GLU A 15 -6.42 -13.55 -15.09
C GLU A 15 -7.75 -13.92 -15.76
N VAL A 16 -8.86 -13.87 -15.02
CA VAL A 16 -10.20 -14.18 -15.56
C VAL A 16 -10.74 -13.04 -16.46
N PHE A 17 -10.35 -11.79 -16.21
CA PHE A 17 -10.84 -10.61 -16.93
C PHE A 17 -9.71 -9.87 -17.68
N PRO A 18 -9.20 -10.42 -18.80
CA PRO A 18 -8.02 -9.89 -19.49
C PRO A 18 -8.21 -8.54 -20.18
N LEU A 19 -9.45 -8.06 -20.32
CA LEU A 19 -9.78 -6.75 -20.89
C LEU A 19 -9.56 -5.60 -19.90
N SER A 20 -9.60 -5.89 -18.60
CA SER A 20 -9.39 -4.94 -17.51
C SER A 20 -8.17 -5.32 -16.68
N SER A 21 -7.21 -6.02 -17.28
CA SER A 21 -6.02 -6.48 -16.59
C SER A 21 -5.15 -5.29 -16.19
N VAL A 22 -4.83 -5.27 -14.91
CA VAL A 22 -4.01 -4.30 -14.20
C VAL A 22 -2.55 -4.79 -14.17
N LEU A 23 -2.32 -6.10 -14.17
CA LEU A 23 -0.98 -6.67 -14.23
C LEU A 23 -0.44 -6.73 -15.67
N PRO A 24 0.85 -6.43 -15.89
CA PRO A 24 1.48 -6.63 -17.18
C PRO A 24 1.40 -8.11 -17.62
N ARG A 25 1.25 -8.34 -18.93
CA ARG A 25 1.31 -9.69 -19.51
C ARG A 25 2.73 -10.24 -19.56
N ASP A 26 3.73 -9.36 -19.66
CA ASP A 26 5.12 -9.75 -19.60
C ASP A 26 5.43 -10.32 -18.19
N PRO A 27 5.96 -11.55 -18.09
CA PRO A 27 6.20 -12.18 -16.78
C PRO A 27 7.17 -11.41 -15.88
N PHE A 28 8.15 -10.72 -16.47
CA PHE A 28 9.14 -9.98 -15.71
C PHE A 28 8.57 -8.67 -15.16
N GLU A 29 7.80 -7.94 -15.97
CA GLU A 29 7.08 -6.75 -15.51
C GLU A 29 5.98 -7.09 -14.48
N LYS A 30 5.29 -8.22 -14.65
CA LYS A 30 4.36 -8.77 -13.63
C LYS A 30 5.08 -9.02 -12.31
N ALA A 31 6.26 -9.64 -12.34
CA ALA A 31 7.06 -9.89 -11.15
C ALA A 31 7.53 -8.59 -10.48
N LYS A 32 7.94 -7.58 -11.24
CA LYS A 32 8.30 -6.25 -10.70
C LYS A 32 7.15 -5.60 -9.96
N GLN A 33 5.95 -5.60 -10.54
CA GLN A 33 4.75 -5.02 -9.89
C GLN A 33 4.41 -5.74 -8.58
N LYS A 34 4.58 -7.08 -8.54
CA LYS A 34 4.40 -7.86 -7.31
C LYS A 34 5.44 -7.51 -6.25
N VAL A 35 6.72 -7.43 -6.62
CA VAL A 35 7.80 -7.02 -5.71
C VAL A 35 7.54 -5.61 -5.16
N LEU A 36 7.05 -4.71 -6.00
CA LEU A 36 6.69 -3.35 -5.61
C LEU A 36 5.56 -3.34 -4.57
N ALA A 37 4.49 -4.11 -4.80
CA ALA A 37 3.40 -4.26 -3.84
C ALA A 37 3.89 -4.82 -2.49
N GLU A 38 4.78 -5.82 -2.50
CA GLU A 38 5.37 -6.35 -1.26
C GLU A 38 6.28 -5.32 -0.55
N ARG A 39 7.02 -4.51 -1.30
CA ARG A 39 7.84 -3.43 -0.72
C ARG A 39 7.00 -2.31 -0.10
N LEU A 40 5.76 -2.13 -0.55
CA LEU A 40 4.80 -1.18 0.00
C LEU A 40 3.98 -1.76 1.17
N SER A 41 4.03 -3.08 1.41
CA SER A 41 3.37 -3.73 2.54
C SER A 41 3.67 -3.14 3.93
N PRO A 42 4.86 -2.56 4.22
CA PRO A 42 5.10 -1.90 5.49
C PRO A 42 4.15 -0.72 5.76
N MET A 43 3.62 -0.07 4.72
CA MET A 43 2.64 1.01 4.88
C MET A 43 1.34 0.50 5.48
N MET A 44 0.90 -0.68 5.06
CA MET A 44 -0.27 -1.36 5.61
C MET A 44 -0.08 -1.60 7.11
N ASN A 45 1.09 -2.15 7.49
CA ASN A 45 1.40 -2.45 8.88
C ASN A 45 1.44 -1.20 9.77
N VAL A 46 2.06 -0.11 9.29
CA VAL A 46 2.13 1.14 10.07
C VAL A 46 0.76 1.75 10.32
N LEU A 47 -0.15 1.66 9.34
CA LEU A 47 -1.52 2.15 9.52
C LEU A 47 -2.28 1.32 10.56
N PHE A 48 -2.11 -0.01 10.58
CA PHE A 48 -2.67 -0.82 11.67
C PHE A 48 -2.07 -0.47 13.04
N ASP A 49 -0.76 -0.19 13.09
CA ASP A 49 -0.10 0.27 14.31
C ASP A 49 -0.66 1.64 14.77
N LEU A 50 -0.97 2.55 13.84
CA LEU A 50 -1.61 3.84 14.14
C LEU A 50 -2.98 3.67 14.80
N PHE A 51 -3.83 2.80 14.26
CA PHE A 51 -5.17 2.57 14.83
C PHE A 51 -5.15 1.92 16.20
N SER A 52 -4.07 1.21 16.55
CA SER A 52 -3.90 0.54 17.85
C SER A 52 -3.08 1.35 18.86
N SER A 53 -2.46 2.46 18.44
CA SER A 53 -1.62 3.32 19.29
C SER A 53 -2.47 4.16 20.24
N THR A 54 -2.48 3.82 21.52
CA THR A 54 -3.30 4.50 22.56
C THR A 54 -2.49 5.37 23.52
N THR A 55 -1.15 5.31 23.48
CA THR A 55 -0.28 6.09 24.38
C THR A 55 0.61 7.08 23.62
N PRO A 56 1.05 8.19 24.25
CA PRO A 56 1.93 9.16 23.59
C PRO A 56 3.29 8.57 23.17
N ALA A 57 3.84 7.63 23.95
CA ALA A 57 5.12 7.01 23.65
C ALA A 57 5.03 6.06 22.43
N THR A 58 3.95 5.26 22.36
CA THR A 58 3.69 4.41 21.19
C THR A 58 3.41 5.25 19.95
N GLN A 59 2.67 6.35 20.09
CA GLN A 59 2.36 7.24 18.97
C GLN A 59 3.62 7.84 18.35
N ARG A 60 4.56 8.36 19.14
CA ARG A 60 5.81 8.92 18.61
C ARG A 60 6.61 7.91 17.79
N LYS A 61 6.73 6.68 18.29
CA LYS A 61 7.42 5.59 17.57
C LYS A 61 6.71 5.27 16.26
N THR A 62 5.38 5.25 16.28
CA THR A 62 4.56 5.02 15.08
C THR A 62 4.70 6.17 14.08
N ASP A 63 4.75 7.43 14.52
CA ASP A 63 4.96 8.59 13.66
C ASP A 63 6.35 8.55 12.98
N GLU A 64 7.40 8.22 13.72
CA GLU A 64 8.76 8.02 13.16
C GLU A 64 8.79 6.91 12.12
N LYS A 65 8.12 5.78 12.41
CA LYS A 65 7.99 4.65 11.49
C LYS A 65 7.21 5.06 10.24
N LEU A 66 6.13 5.84 10.39
CA LEU A 66 5.34 6.36 9.27
C LEU A 66 6.17 7.25 8.36
N HIS A 67 6.94 8.19 8.91
CA HIS A 67 7.84 9.02 8.11
C HIS A 67 8.84 8.18 7.33
N SER A 68 9.43 7.16 7.96
CA SER A 68 10.36 6.26 7.27
C SER A 68 9.69 5.49 6.13
N VAL A 69 8.48 4.99 6.35
CA VAL A 69 7.73 4.23 5.35
C VAL A 69 7.23 5.11 4.22
N LEU A 70 6.75 6.32 4.50
CA LEU A 70 6.35 7.30 3.47
C LEU A 70 7.54 7.68 2.59
N ARG A 71 8.72 7.92 3.16
CA ARG A 71 9.95 8.16 2.37
C ARG A 71 10.32 6.96 1.50
N GLY A 72 10.22 5.75 2.05
CA GLY A 72 10.46 4.53 1.28
C GLY A 72 9.47 4.36 0.13
N ALA A 73 8.20 4.67 0.36
CA ALA A 73 7.15 4.62 -0.65
C ALA A 73 7.31 5.72 -1.71
N GLU A 74 7.76 6.92 -1.33
CA GLU A 74 8.06 8.00 -2.26
C GLU A 74 9.24 7.63 -3.17
N ALA A 75 10.30 7.03 -2.62
CA ALA A 75 11.46 6.58 -3.40
C ALA A 75 11.14 5.45 -4.40
N LEU A 76 10.01 4.78 -4.24
CA LEU A 76 9.54 3.70 -5.11
C LEU A 76 8.56 4.18 -6.19
N LEU A 77 8.15 5.45 -6.16
CA LEU A 77 7.33 6.04 -7.22
C LEU A 77 8.13 6.09 -8.52
N THR A 78 7.50 5.63 -9.60
CA THR A 78 8.13 5.63 -10.92
C THR A 78 7.79 6.89 -11.71
N ASP A 79 6.54 7.36 -11.61
CA ASP A 79 6.04 8.62 -12.19
C ASP A 79 4.89 9.09 -11.27
N SER A 80 3.74 9.44 -11.83
CA SER A 80 2.51 9.80 -11.12
C SER A 80 1.96 8.65 -10.27
N PHE A 81 2.29 7.41 -10.65
CA PHE A 81 1.90 6.17 -9.98
C PHE A 81 3.09 5.21 -9.86
N TYR A 82 2.94 4.18 -9.03
CA TYR A 82 3.86 3.05 -8.96
C TYR A 82 3.89 2.24 -10.27
N GLY A 83 2.77 2.21 -10.99
CA GLY A 83 2.65 1.69 -12.36
C GLY A 83 3.24 2.60 -13.46
N GLY A 84 3.79 3.77 -13.12
CA GLY A 84 4.24 4.78 -14.08
C GLY A 84 3.16 5.82 -14.35
N ARG A 85 2.79 6.03 -15.63
CA ARG A 85 1.82 7.09 -16.02
C ARG A 85 0.37 6.75 -15.70
N GLN A 86 0.07 5.48 -15.43
CA GLN A 86 -1.27 4.99 -15.08
C GLN A 86 -1.17 4.14 -13.80
N PRO A 87 -2.25 4.04 -13.01
CA PRO A 87 -2.27 3.21 -11.81
C PRO A 87 -2.02 1.74 -12.17
N GLY A 88 -1.04 1.13 -11.51
CA GLY A 88 -0.71 -0.28 -11.62
C GLY A 88 -1.20 -1.09 -10.42
N PHE A 89 -0.86 -2.38 -10.41
CA PHE A 89 -1.29 -3.30 -9.37
C PHE A 89 -0.89 -2.85 -7.96
N ALA A 90 0.34 -2.36 -7.82
CA ALA A 90 0.84 -1.85 -6.55
C ALA A 90 0.03 -0.64 -6.04
N ASP A 91 -0.40 0.26 -6.94
CA ASP A 91 -1.25 1.41 -6.60
C ASP A 91 -2.61 0.95 -6.05
N TYR A 92 -3.28 0.01 -6.73
CA TYR A 92 -4.58 -0.50 -6.28
C TYR A 92 -4.49 -1.27 -4.96
N MET A 93 -3.41 -2.02 -4.73
CA MET A 93 -3.20 -2.72 -3.47
C MET A 93 -2.92 -1.76 -2.31
N LEU A 94 -2.27 -0.62 -2.59
CA LEU A 94 -1.96 0.39 -1.59
C LEU A 94 -3.12 1.36 -1.32
N TRP A 95 -3.98 1.60 -2.31
CA TRP A 95 -5.02 2.62 -2.26
C TRP A 95 -5.91 2.59 -1.00
N PRO A 96 -6.44 1.44 -0.53
CA PRO A 96 -7.27 1.40 0.68
C PRO A 96 -6.55 1.93 1.92
N PHE A 97 -5.23 1.80 1.95
CA PHE A 97 -4.40 2.25 3.07
C PHE A 97 -4.14 3.76 3.00
N LEU A 98 -3.89 4.30 1.80
CA LEU A 98 -3.73 5.74 1.60
C LEU A 98 -5.02 6.51 1.88
N GLU A 99 -6.17 5.99 1.48
CA GLU A 99 -7.48 6.57 1.79
C GLU A 99 -7.68 6.74 3.31
N ARG A 100 -7.14 5.81 4.11
CA ARG A 100 -7.24 5.83 5.57
C ARG A 100 -6.17 6.68 6.24
N LEU A 101 -5.20 7.22 5.49
CA LEU A 101 -4.12 8.06 6.03
C LEU A 101 -4.67 9.35 6.66
N GLU A 102 -5.80 9.87 6.18
CA GLU A 102 -6.44 11.06 6.77
C GLU A 102 -6.84 10.83 8.25
N LEU A 103 -7.16 9.59 8.62
CA LEU A 103 -7.59 9.23 9.98
C LEU A 103 -6.49 9.45 11.03
N ILE A 104 -5.24 9.61 10.61
CA ILE A 104 -4.12 9.89 11.51
C ILE A 104 -4.34 11.21 12.25
N THR A 105 -4.91 12.21 11.57
CA THR A 105 -5.18 13.55 12.12
C THR A 105 -6.20 13.53 13.27
N LEU A 106 -6.95 12.44 13.43
CA LEU A 106 -7.91 12.25 14.52
C LEU A 106 -7.23 11.89 15.84
N ASN A 107 -5.99 11.39 15.82
CA ASN A 107 -5.27 11.04 17.04
C ASN A 107 -4.68 12.32 17.69
N PRO A 108 -5.07 12.67 18.94
CA PRO A 108 -4.61 13.91 19.56
C PRO A 108 -3.11 13.98 19.84
N TYR A 109 -2.40 12.84 19.75
CA TYR A 109 -0.98 12.74 20.02
C TYR A 109 -0.11 12.65 18.76
N THR A 110 -0.72 12.66 17.56
CA THR A 110 0.05 12.57 16.32
C THR A 110 0.77 13.87 16.00
N GLN A 111 1.93 13.77 15.35
CA GLN A 111 2.67 14.91 14.80
C GLN A 111 2.12 15.41 13.45
N PHE A 112 1.19 14.68 12.82
CA PHE A 112 0.64 14.97 11.48
C PHE A 112 -0.58 15.92 11.48
N ARG A 113 -0.78 16.69 12.56
CA ARG A 113 -1.85 17.68 12.67
C ARG A 113 -1.45 19.04 12.11
#